data_AF-A0A7S0FPF1-F1
#
_entry.id   AF-A0A7S0FPF1-F1
#
_cell.length_a   1.000
_cell.length_b   1.000
_cell.length_c   1.000
_cell.angle_alpha   90.00
_cell.angle_beta   90.00
_cell.angle_gamma   90.00
#
_symmetry.space_group_name_H-M   'P 1'
#
loop_
_entity.id
_entity.type
_entity.pdbx_description
1 polymer ?
#
loop_
_entity_poly.entity_id
_entity_poly.type
_entity_poly.pdbx_seq_one_letter_code
_entity_poly.pdbx_strand_id
1 'polypeptide(L)'
;MACAYVAPTNGPLALLMCRYLVVFPWCLKGRLRGEDDEEVIRTVLPPQEAEWLLKQEAERPVAILSRIRCLIYLAQTGNEVSLPLPMSTHLHMGNRLHDLETVVGTCNRILGSPIPPTFSRMTSRLICLYLLVFPFALLG
;
A
#
# COMPACT_ATOMS: atom_id res chain seq x y z
N MET A 1 -12.57 -9.11 4.85
CA MET A 1 -13.65 -9.63 3.97
C MET A 1 -13.18 -10.68 2.96
N ALA A 2 -11.97 -10.61 2.37
CA ALA A 2 -11.47 -11.68 1.49
C ALA A 2 -11.02 -12.96 2.25
N CYS A 3 -10.29 -12.83 3.36
CA CYS A 3 -9.88 -14.00 4.18
C CYS A 3 -11.08 -14.82 4.69
N ALA A 4 -12.30 -14.26 4.78
CA ALA A 4 -13.50 -14.94 5.28
C ALA A 4 -13.99 -16.06 4.34
N TYR A 5 -13.75 -15.93 3.04
CA TYR A 5 -14.13 -16.97 2.07
C TYR A 5 -13.10 -18.10 1.98
N VAL A 6 -11.84 -17.82 2.34
CA VAL A 6 -10.74 -18.82 2.32
C VAL A 6 -10.56 -19.50 3.68
N ALA A 7 -10.90 -18.83 4.79
CA ALA A 7 -10.81 -19.35 6.15
C ALA A 7 -11.47 -20.73 6.37
N PRO A 8 -12.69 -21.02 5.86
CA PRO A 8 -13.29 -22.34 6.04
C PRO A 8 -12.63 -23.44 5.19
N THR A 9 -11.91 -23.06 4.15
CA THR A 9 -11.34 -23.96 3.12
C THR A 9 -9.89 -24.30 3.41
N ASN A 10 -9.10 -23.32 3.86
CA ASN A 10 -7.68 -23.47 4.12
C ASN A 10 -7.18 -22.42 5.15
N GLY A 11 -7.35 -22.73 6.43
CA GLY A 11 -6.95 -21.88 7.56
C GLY A 11 -5.52 -21.31 7.50
N PRO A 12 -4.46 -22.09 7.23
CA PRO A 12 -3.09 -21.56 7.21
C PRO A 12 -2.85 -20.57 6.07
N LEU A 13 -3.44 -20.81 4.89
CA LEU A 13 -3.32 -19.91 3.74
C LEU A 13 -4.06 -18.59 4.01
N ALA A 14 -5.25 -18.65 4.60
CA ALA A 14 -6.01 -17.46 5.00
C ALA A 14 -5.24 -16.61 6.04
N LEU A 15 -4.58 -17.25 7.01
CA LEU A 15 -3.72 -16.57 7.99
C LEU A 15 -2.53 -15.89 7.31
N LEU A 16 -1.87 -16.55 6.36
CA LEU A 16 -0.75 -15.98 5.62
C LEU A 16 -1.18 -14.75 4.81
N MET A 17 -2.30 -14.85 4.08
CA MET A 17 -2.86 -13.71 3.34
C MET A 17 -3.19 -12.53 4.27
N CYS A 18 -3.78 -12.81 5.43
CA CYS A 18 -4.13 -11.79 6.40
C CYS A 18 -2.87 -11.13 7.02
N ARG A 19 -1.78 -11.88 7.27
CA ARG A 19 -0.48 -11.31 7.67
C ARG A 19 0.08 -10.37 6.61
N TYR A 20 0.02 -10.77 5.33
CA TYR A 20 0.44 -9.91 4.23
C TYR A 20 -0.40 -8.63 4.12
N LEU A 21 -1.70 -8.70 4.33
CA LEU A 21 -2.58 -7.53 4.36
C LEU A 21 -2.27 -6.57 5.52
N VAL A 22 -1.82 -7.10 6.67
CA VAL A 22 -1.38 -6.26 7.80
C VAL A 22 -0.05 -5.57 7.50
N VAL A 23 0.89 -6.26 6.84
CA VAL A 23 2.22 -5.72 6.54
C VAL A 23 2.19 -4.70 5.40
N PHE A 24 1.29 -4.87 4.42
CA PHE A 24 1.11 -3.96 3.29
C PHE A 24 1.07 -2.46 3.64
N PRO A 25 0.19 -1.97 4.55
CA PRO A 25 0.14 -0.56 4.91
C PRO A 25 1.41 -0.07 5.62
N TRP A 26 2.09 -0.93 6.39
CA TRP A 26 3.37 -0.60 7.02
C TRP A 26 4.47 -0.41 5.98
N CYS A 27 4.56 -1.31 5.00
CA CYS A 27 5.52 -1.17 3.89
C CYS A 27 5.21 0.05 3.01
N LEU A 28 3.93 0.34 2.76
CA LEU A 28 3.53 1.52 2.02
C LEU A 28 3.91 2.80 2.78
N LYS A 29 3.65 2.84 4.10
CA LYS A 29 4.06 3.95 4.97
C LYS A 29 5.58 4.12 4.95
N GLY A 30 6.33 3.03 5.16
CA GLY A 30 7.80 3.02 5.17
C GLY A 30 8.36 3.61 3.88
N ARG A 31 7.88 3.14 2.73
CA ARG A 31 8.24 3.68 1.41
C ARG A 31 7.94 5.17 1.26
N LEU A 32 6.74 5.62 1.64
CA LEU A 32 6.32 7.02 1.44
C LEU A 32 7.06 8.00 2.36
N ARG A 33 7.59 7.52 3.50
CA ARG A 33 8.29 8.34 4.49
C ARG A 33 9.81 8.15 4.51
N GLY A 34 10.33 7.12 3.84
CA GLY A 34 11.73 6.71 3.96
C GLY A 34 12.07 6.12 5.33
N GLU A 35 11.09 5.50 6.01
CA GLU A 35 11.28 4.80 7.29
C GLU A 35 11.57 3.32 7.05
N ASP A 36 12.37 2.71 7.94
CA ASP A 36 12.61 1.26 7.92
C ASP A 36 11.40 0.48 8.46
N ASP A 37 10.98 -0.53 7.71
CA ASP A 37 9.84 -1.41 7.97
C ASP A 37 10.28 -2.86 8.30
N GLU A 38 11.58 -3.14 8.37
CA GLU A 38 12.13 -4.48 8.57
C GLU A 38 11.69 -5.16 9.87
N GLU A 39 11.66 -4.43 10.99
CA GLU A 39 11.23 -4.97 12.29
C GLU A 39 9.77 -5.46 12.26
N VAL A 40 8.89 -4.68 11.62
CA VAL A 40 7.47 -5.01 11.48
C VAL A 40 7.30 -6.24 10.59
N ILE A 41 8.04 -6.30 9.48
CA ILE A 41 8.02 -7.45 8.56
C ILE A 41 8.42 -8.73 9.29
N ARG A 42 9.53 -8.71 10.03
CA ARG A 42 10.03 -9.88 10.77
C ARG A 42 9.11 -10.32 11.92
N THR A 43 8.35 -9.38 12.49
CA THR A 43 7.41 -9.68 13.60
C THR A 43 6.13 -10.35 13.10
N VAL A 44 5.60 -9.94 11.95
CA VAL A 44 4.29 -10.40 11.46
C VAL A 44 4.39 -11.62 10.53
N LEU A 45 5.41 -11.66 9.66
CA LEU A 45 5.56 -12.72 8.66
C LEU A 45 6.40 -13.90 9.18
N PRO A 46 6.13 -15.13 8.69
CA PRO A 46 7.04 -16.25 8.89
C PRO A 46 8.45 -15.94 8.34
N PRO A 47 9.52 -16.49 8.92
CA PRO A 47 10.90 -16.10 8.59
C PRO A 47 11.25 -16.24 7.10
N GLN A 48 10.78 -17.32 6.44
CA GLN A 48 11.03 -17.53 5.00
C GLN A 48 10.39 -16.45 4.11
N GLU A 49 9.16 -16.05 4.45
CA GLU A 49 8.39 -15.05 3.70
C GLU A 49 8.91 -13.63 4.01
N ALA A 50 9.34 -13.39 5.25
CA ALA A 50 9.98 -12.15 5.66
C ALA A 50 11.30 -11.93 4.90
N GLU A 51 12.18 -12.92 4.85
CA GLU A 51 13.43 -12.84 4.08
C GLU A 51 13.20 -12.64 2.58
N TRP A 52 12.19 -13.32 2.01
CA TRP A 52 11.82 -13.13 0.61
C TRP A 52 11.38 -11.69 0.33
N LEU A 53 10.56 -11.11 1.22
CA LEU A 53 10.08 -9.74 1.07
C LEU A 53 11.20 -8.70 1.27
N LEU A 54 12.09 -8.93 2.23
CA LEU A 54 13.21 -8.02 2.52
C LEU A 54 14.18 -7.90 1.33
N LYS A 55 14.35 -8.97 0.54
CA LYS A 55 15.13 -8.97 -0.70
C LYS A 55 14.53 -8.08 -1.81
N GLN A 56 13.25 -7.73 -1.73
CA GLN A 56 12.55 -6.91 -2.74
C GLN A 56 12.65 -5.41 -2.40
N GLU A 57 13.87 -4.86 -2.37
CA GLU A 57 14.12 -3.48 -1.91
C GLU A 57 13.37 -2.41 -2.71
N ALA A 58 13.22 -2.57 -4.04
CA ALA A 58 12.72 -1.51 -4.89
C ALA A 58 11.21 -1.24 -4.74
N GLU A 59 10.37 -2.28 -4.57
CA GLU A 59 8.90 -2.14 -4.51
C GLU A 59 8.22 -3.18 -3.60
N ARG A 60 8.61 -3.21 -2.31
CA ARG A 60 7.97 -4.02 -1.25
C ARG A 60 6.42 -4.05 -1.28
N PRO A 61 5.69 -2.92 -1.36
CA PRO A 61 4.22 -2.95 -1.37
C PRO A 61 3.64 -3.64 -2.60
N VAL A 62 4.27 -3.53 -3.77
CA VAL A 62 3.83 -4.19 -5.01
C VAL A 62 4.14 -5.68 -4.96
N ALA A 63 5.30 -6.06 -4.42
CA ALA A 63 5.66 -7.46 -4.20
C ALA A 63 4.65 -8.18 -3.27
N ILE A 64 4.18 -7.51 -2.21
CA ILE A 64 3.14 -8.04 -1.32
C ILE A 64 1.82 -8.29 -2.08
N LEU A 65 1.37 -7.33 -2.88
CA LEU A 65 0.13 -7.49 -3.66
C LEU A 65 0.25 -8.64 -4.67
N SER A 66 1.39 -8.76 -5.34
CA SER A 66 1.68 -9.89 -6.23
C SER A 66 1.67 -11.24 -5.49
N ARG A 67 2.24 -11.29 -4.28
CA ARG A 67 2.22 -12.50 -3.45
C ARG A 67 0.80 -12.86 -3.03
N ILE A 68 -0.02 -11.90 -2.62
CA ILE A 68 -1.44 -12.13 -2.30
C ILE A 68 -2.20 -12.65 -3.53
N ARG A 69 -1.94 -12.11 -4.73
CA ARG A 69 -2.55 -12.60 -5.99
C ARG A 69 -2.18 -14.06 -6.25
N CYS A 70 -0.92 -14.44 -6.04
CA CYS A 70 -0.48 -15.82 -6.14
C CYS A 70 -1.20 -16.73 -5.14
N LEU A 71 -1.34 -16.30 -3.87
CA LEU A 71 -2.08 -17.06 -2.86
C LEU A 71 -3.56 -17.24 -3.20
N ILE A 72 -4.20 -16.22 -3.79
CA ILE A 72 -5.59 -16.31 -4.28
C ILE A 72 -5.70 -17.34 -5.42
N TYR A 73 -4.75 -17.34 -6.35
CA TYR A 73 -4.70 -18.30 -7.45
C TYR A 73 -4.47 -19.74 -6.97
N LEU A 74 -3.59 -19.93 -5.99
CA LEU A 74 -3.37 -21.24 -5.35
C LEU A 74 -4.63 -21.74 -4.62
N ALA A 75 -5.37 -20.83 -3.98
CA ALA A 75 -6.64 -21.16 -3.34
C ALA A 75 -7.76 -21.50 -4.36
N GLN A 76 -7.68 -20.99 -5.59
CA GLN A 76 -8.60 -21.32 -6.68
C GLN A 76 -8.28 -22.67 -7.31
N THR A 77 -7.00 -22.96 -7.58
CA THR A 77 -6.54 -24.19 -8.23
C THR A 77 -6.68 -25.42 -7.32
N GLY A 78 -6.77 -25.20 -6.01
CA GLY A 78 -7.01 -26.24 -5.02
C GLY A 78 -5.74 -27.03 -4.73
N ASN A 79 -5.41 -27.15 -3.44
CA ASN A 79 -4.65 -28.31 -2.97
C ASN A 79 -5.64 -29.45 -2.76
N GLU A 80 -5.22 -30.71 -2.95
CA GLU A 80 -6.02 -31.96 -2.99
C GLU A 80 -7.07 -32.16 -1.87
N VAL A 81 -7.04 -31.32 -0.82
CA VAL A 81 -7.81 -31.44 0.43
C VAL A 81 -9.02 -30.48 0.48
N SER A 82 -9.18 -29.54 -0.45
CA SER A 82 -10.20 -28.47 -0.34
C SER A 82 -10.93 -28.15 -1.64
N LEU A 83 -12.26 -27.94 -1.54
CA LEU A 83 -13.12 -27.56 -2.67
C LEU A 83 -12.63 -26.24 -3.34
N PRO A 84 -12.58 -26.18 -4.68
CA PRO A 84 -12.17 -24.99 -5.40
C PRO A 84 -13.07 -23.80 -5.07
N LEU A 85 -12.48 -22.62 -4.89
CA LEU A 85 -13.23 -21.39 -4.66
C LEU A 85 -14.13 -21.08 -5.87
N PRO A 86 -15.38 -20.60 -5.66
CA PRO A 86 -16.25 -20.17 -6.74
C PRO A 86 -15.60 -19.05 -7.56
N MET A 87 -15.76 -19.08 -8.89
CA MET A 87 -15.22 -18.05 -9.79
C MET A 87 -15.66 -16.64 -9.43
N SER A 88 -16.90 -16.46 -8.94
CA SER A 88 -17.41 -15.18 -8.46
C SER A 88 -16.58 -14.64 -7.30
N THR A 89 -16.19 -15.50 -6.37
CA THR A 89 -15.40 -15.15 -5.18
C THR A 89 -13.98 -14.77 -5.57
N HIS A 90 -13.36 -15.53 -6.48
CA HIS A 90 -12.05 -15.21 -7.04
C HIS A 90 -12.04 -13.82 -7.72
N LEU A 91 -13.03 -13.54 -8.56
CA LEU A 91 -13.17 -12.24 -9.23
C LEU A 91 -13.36 -11.11 -8.23
N HIS A 92 -14.21 -11.29 -7.21
CA HIS A 92 -14.41 -10.31 -6.16
C HIS A 92 -13.11 -9.99 -5.41
N MET A 93 -12.30 -11.00 -5.08
CA MET A 93 -10.99 -10.77 -4.44
C MET A 93 -10.01 -10.06 -5.35
N GLY A 94 -9.97 -10.43 -6.64
CA GLY A 94 -9.16 -9.77 -7.65
C GLY A 94 -9.47 -8.28 -7.76
N ASN A 95 -10.77 -7.91 -7.77
CA ASN A 95 -11.20 -6.51 -7.80
C ASN A 95 -10.76 -5.75 -6.55
N ARG A 96 -10.86 -6.35 -5.35
CA ARG A 96 -10.39 -5.70 -4.11
C ARG A 96 -8.88 -5.52 -4.09
N LEU A 97 -8.13 -6.44 -4.68
CA LEU A 97 -6.69 -6.30 -4.79
C LEU A 97 -6.32 -5.20 -5.80
N HIS A 98 -7.08 -5.07 -6.88
CA HIS A 98 -6.92 -3.98 -7.84
C HIS A 98 -7.19 -2.60 -7.22
N ASP A 99 -8.18 -2.50 -6.32
CA ASP A 99 -8.42 -1.27 -5.54
C ASP A 99 -7.16 -0.86 -4.75
N LEU A 100 -6.46 -1.83 -4.15
CA LEU A 100 -5.21 -1.58 -3.41
C LEU A 100 -4.05 -1.17 -4.33
N GLU A 101 -3.90 -1.81 -5.50
CA GLU A 101 -2.90 -1.42 -6.50
C GLU A 101 -3.13 0.03 -6.96
N THR A 102 -4.39 0.42 -7.16
CA THR A 102 -4.77 1.79 -7.51
C THR A 102 -4.35 2.79 -6.43
N VAL A 103 -4.48 2.44 -5.15
CA VAL A 103 -4.02 3.27 -4.03
C VAL A 103 -2.51 3.46 -4.07
N VAL A 104 -1.73 2.38 -4.27
CA VAL A 104 -0.26 2.46 -4.38
C VAL A 104 0.15 3.39 -5.53
N GLY A 105 -0.47 3.21 -6.70
CA GLY A 105 -0.22 4.07 -7.87
C GLY A 105 -0.55 5.54 -7.59
N THR A 106 -1.67 5.80 -6.91
CA THR A 106 -2.07 7.16 -6.52
C THR A 106 -1.09 7.79 -5.56
N CYS A 107 -0.64 7.06 -4.53
CA CYS A 107 0.37 7.54 -3.59
C CYS A 107 1.70 7.86 -4.28
N ASN A 108 2.17 6.98 -5.17
CA ASN A 108 3.39 7.23 -5.96
C ASN A 108 3.24 8.46 -6.86
N ARG A 109 2.06 8.67 -7.47
CA ARG A 109 1.79 9.85 -8.31
C ARG A 109 1.78 11.15 -7.50
N ILE A 110 1.20 11.14 -6.29
CA ILE A 110 1.21 12.28 -5.37
C ILE A 110 2.64 12.61 -4.94
N LEU A 111 3.43 11.58 -4.61
CA LEU A 111 4.83 11.74 -4.22
C LEU A 111 5.70 12.26 -5.37
N GLY A 112 5.48 11.77 -6.60
CA GLY A 112 6.23 12.17 -7.79
C GLY A 112 5.79 13.49 -8.42
N SER A 113 4.62 14.03 -8.06
CA SER A 113 4.07 15.29 -8.60
C SER A 113 3.97 16.36 -7.51
N PRO A 114 5.09 16.93 -7.03
CA PRO A 114 5.03 18.04 -6.08
C PRO A 114 4.34 19.25 -6.72
N ILE A 115 3.66 20.05 -5.89
CA ILE A 115 3.07 21.33 -6.32
C ILE A 115 4.18 22.17 -6.95
N PRO A 116 3.96 22.77 -8.14
CA PRO A 116 5.00 23.52 -8.82
C PRO A 116 5.61 24.58 -7.89
N PRO A 117 6.93 24.59 -7.70
CA PRO A 117 7.59 25.49 -6.73
C PRO A 117 7.38 26.97 -7.07
N THR A 118 7.05 27.26 -8.34
CA THR A 118 6.70 28.59 -8.84
C THR A 118 5.49 29.18 -8.11
N PHE A 119 4.43 28.38 -7.86
CA PHE A 119 3.24 28.86 -7.17
C PHE A 119 3.57 29.29 -5.75
N SER A 120 4.24 28.43 -4.97
CA SER A 120 4.63 28.76 -3.60
C SER A 120 5.55 29.98 -3.54
N ARG A 121 6.47 30.12 -4.50
CA ARG A 121 7.42 31.24 -4.55
C ARG A 121 6.74 32.57 -4.92
N MET A 122 5.85 32.58 -5.91
CA MET A 122 5.13 33.80 -6.31
C MET A 122 4.17 34.25 -5.20
N THR A 123 3.40 33.31 -4.64
CA THR A 123 2.44 33.60 -3.56
C THR A 123 3.15 34.09 -2.30
N SER A 124 4.25 33.47 -1.88
CA SER A 124 5.03 33.94 -0.73
C SER A 124 5.53 35.37 -0.91
N ARG A 125 6.09 35.70 -2.09
CA ARG A 125 6.56 37.07 -2.39
C ARG A 125 5.43 38.09 -2.38
N LEU A 126 4.28 37.76 -2.98
CA LEU A 126 3.11 38.62 -2.99
C LEU A 126 2.59 38.89 -1.57
N ILE A 127 2.46 37.85 -0.75
CA ILE A 127 2.00 37.97 0.64
C ILE A 127 2.98 38.81 1.46
N CYS A 128 4.29 38.57 1.34
CA CYS A 128 5.29 39.35 2.06
C CYS A 128 5.27 40.83 1.68
N LEU A 129 5.18 41.14 0.38
CA LEU A 129 5.08 42.53 -0.10
C LEU A 129 3.78 43.19 0.36
N TYR A 130 2.65 42.50 0.27
CA TYR A 130 1.36 43.01 0.72
C TYR A 130 1.39 43.35 2.21
N LEU A 131 1.86 42.42 3.05
CA LEU A 131 1.95 42.63 4.50
C LEU A 131 2.95 43.74 4.89
N LEU A 132 4.02 43.94 4.11
CA LEU A 132 4.96 45.04 4.31
C LEU A 132 4.35 46.40 3.98
N VAL A 133 3.55 46.49 2.92
CA VAL A 133 2.93 47.74 2.46
C VAL A 133 1.67 48.07 3.27
N PHE A 134 0.98 47.05 3.79
CA PHE A 134 -0.26 47.19 4.54
C PHE A 134 -0.25 48.23 5.69
N PRO A 135 0.73 48.27 6.61
CA PRO A 135 0.72 49.27 7.69
C PRO A 135 0.90 50.71 7.20
N PHE A 136 1.67 50.92 6.12
CA PHE A 136 1.85 52.25 5.54
C PHE A 136 0.57 52.73 4.84
N ALA A 137 -0.18 51.82 4.22
CA ALA A 137 -1.46 52.14 3.60
C ALA A 137 -2.59 52.38 4.62
N LEU A 138 -2.46 51.87 5.85
CA LEU A 138 -3.46 52.06 6.90
C LEU A 138 -3.25 53.33 7.73
N LEU A 139 -2.01 53.82 7.81
CA LEU A 139 -1.62 55.01 8.57
C LEU A 139 -1.65 56.31 7.74
N GLY A 140 -1.71 56.20 6.41
CA GLY A 140 -1.88 57.33 5.48
C GLY A 140 -3.34 57.58 5.17
#